data_AF-Q4L8J1-F1
#
_entry.id   AF-Q4L8J1-F1
#
_cell.length_a   1.000
_cell.length_b   1.000
_cell.length_c   1.000
_cell.angle_alpha   90.00
_cell.angle_beta   90.00
_cell.angle_gamma   90.00
#
_symmetry.space_group_name_H-M   'P 1'
#
loop_
_entity.id
_entity.type
_entity.pdbx_description
1 polymer ?
#
loop_
_entity_poly.entity_id
_entity_poly.type
_entity_poly.pdbx_seq_one_letter_code
_entity_poly.pdbx_strand_id
1 'polypeptide(L)'
;MIVGLLGGYGSSALVGQSKFNFKMGATTRLATFVTGLFLLSCVVILGPIVGFIPMAVLASVLITISLNTFDRRTFKHLKEAPIKHSIVMFITIILILMSHNLAIGVVIDTLIYYVIHFIFTKKGRPSL
;
A
#
# COMPACT_ATOMS: atom_id res chain seq x y z
N MET A 1 -12.00 14.84 0.73
CA MET A 1 -12.19 16.29 1.01
C MET A 1 -12.63 16.54 2.44
N ILE A 2 -13.78 16.03 2.89
CA ILE A 2 -14.30 16.24 4.26
C ILE A 2 -13.27 15.89 5.35
N VAL A 3 -12.61 14.73 5.24
CA VAL A 3 -11.58 14.30 6.20
C VAL A 3 -10.44 15.32 6.35
N GLY A 4 -9.98 15.93 5.24
CA GLY A 4 -8.90 16.92 5.26
C GLY A 4 -9.33 18.26 5.87
N LEU A 5 -10.60 18.67 5.68
CA LEU A 5 -11.15 19.87 6.33
C LEU A 5 -11.27 19.69 7.85
N LEU A 6 -11.44 18.44 8.31
CA LEU A 6 -11.48 18.06 9.72
C LEU A 6 -10.08 17.75 10.31
N GLY A 7 -9.00 18.03 9.57
CA GLY A 7 -7.62 17.79 10.03
C GLY A 7 -7.12 16.34 9.95
N GLY A 8 -7.84 15.46 9.25
CA GLY A 8 -7.45 14.06 9.08
C GLY A 8 -6.39 13.81 8.00
N TYR A 9 -5.67 12.69 8.13
CA TYR A 9 -4.65 12.26 7.17
C TYR A 9 -5.26 11.57 5.93
N GLY A 10 -4.48 11.49 4.85
CA GLY A 10 -4.89 10.77 3.64
C GLY A 10 -5.08 9.28 3.91
N SER A 11 -6.30 8.77 3.76
CA SER A 11 -6.63 7.37 3.90
C SER A 11 -6.86 6.72 2.53
N SER A 12 -6.37 5.49 2.36
CA SER A 12 -6.70 4.63 1.21
C SER A 12 -7.37 3.34 1.70
N ALA A 13 -7.89 2.54 0.76
CA ALA A 13 -8.51 1.26 1.10
C ALA A 13 -7.45 0.28 1.66
N LEU A 14 -7.70 -0.24 2.86
CA LEU A 14 -6.82 -1.20 3.50
C LEU A 14 -7.21 -2.64 3.14
N VAL A 15 -6.43 -3.25 2.25
CA VAL A 15 -6.67 -4.60 1.70
C VAL A 15 -6.75 -5.66 2.81
N GLY A 16 -5.90 -5.56 3.84
CA GLY A 16 -5.89 -6.52 4.96
C GLY A 16 -7.22 -6.55 5.73
N GLN A 17 -7.74 -5.37 6.07
CA GLN A 17 -9.02 -5.25 6.79
C GLN A 17 -10.21 -5.65 5.94
N SER A 18 -10.20 -5.33 4.64
CA SER A 18 -11.28 -5.75 3.73
C SER A 18 -11.35 -7.28 3.61
N LYS A 19 -10.22 -7.98 3.47
CA LYS A 19 -10.20 -9.45 3.43
C LYS A 19 -10.66 -10.06 4.76
N PHE A 20 -10.29 -9.46 5.89
CA PHE A 20 -10.74 -9.92 7.21
C PHE A 20 -12.25 -9.75 7.36
N ASN A 21 -12.80 -8.59 7.01
CA ASN A 21 -14.23 -8.32 7.03
C ASN A 21 -15.01 -9.29 6.13
N PHE A 22 -14.47 -9.58 4.95
CA PHE A 22 -15.06 -10.56 4.03
C PHE A 22 -15.09 -11.97 4.61
N LYS A 23 -13.99 -12.41 5.25
CA LYS A 23 -13.94 -13.71 5.95
C LYS A 23 -14.96 -13.83 7.08
N MET A 24 -15.33 -12.71 7.71
CA MET A 24 -16.37 -12.64 8.73
C MET A 24 -17.80 -12.56 8.16
N GLY A 25 -17.98 -12.72 6.84
CA GLY A 25 -19.29 -12.66 6.18
C GLY A 25 -19.84 -11.25 6.00
N ALA A 26 -19.08 -10.21 6.34
CA ALA A 26 -19.50 -8.82 6.23
C ALA A 26 -19.20 -8.27 4.82
N THR A 27 -20.23 -8.16 3.99
CA THR A 27 -20.15 -7.69 2.59
C THR A 27 -20.95 -6.43 2.32
N THR A 28 -21.71 -5.93 3.30
CA THR A 28 -22.60 -4.77 3.14
C THR A 28 -21.92 -3.46 3.52
N ARG A 29 -22.37 -2.35 2.93
CA ARG A 29 -21.88 -0.99 3.27
C ARG A 29 -22.15 -0.59 4.73
N LEU A 30 -23.20 -1.17 5.32
CA LEU A 30 -23.51 -0.99 6.73
C LEU A 30 -22.40 -1.53 7.63
N ALA A 31 -21.74 -2.63 7.26
CA ALA A 31 -20.63 -3.18 8.04
C ALA A 31 -19.46 -2.20 8.16
N THR A 32 -19.05 -1.57 7.06
CA THR A 32 -17.97 -0.57 7.09
C THR A 32 -18.35 0.67 7.90
N PHE A 33 -19.62 1.08 7.87
CA PHE A 33 -20.11 2.21 8.65
C PHE A 33 -20.10 1.89 10.16
N VAL A 34 -20.60 0.72 10.54
CA VAL A 34 -20.62 0.27 11.94
C VAL A 34 -19.21 0.09 12.49
N THR A 35 -18.27 -0.47 11.72
CA THR A 35 -16.86 -0.58 12.13
C THR A 35 -16.23 0.78 12.37
N GLY A 36 -16.48 1.76 11.51
CA GLY A 36 -15.98 3.13 11.68
C GLY A 36 -16.58 3.82 12.91
N LEU A 37 -17.90 3.69 13.10
CA LEU A 37 -18.60 4.26 14.27
C LEU A 37 -18.15 3.61 15.57
N PHE A 38 -17.98 2.29 15.59
CA PHE A 38 -17.48 1.54 16.73
C PHE A 38 -16.05 1.97 17.10
N LEU A 39 -15.17 2.12 16.10
CA LEU A 39 -13.80 2.58 16.32
C LEU A 39 -13.77 4.01 16.88
N LEU A 40 -14.60 4.92 16.35
CA LEU A 40 -14.71 6.29 16.85
C LEU A 40 -15.15 6.30 18.33
N SER A 41 -16.23 5.59 18.67
CA SER A 41 -16.71 5.49 20.04
C SER A 41 -15.68 4.87 20.99
N CYS A 42 -14.99 3.82 20.53
CA CYS A 42 -13.95 3.16 21.31
C CYS A 42 -12.78 4.11 21.61
N VAL A 43 -12.27 4.85 20.62
CA VAL A 43 -11.15 5.77 20.83
C VAL A 43 -11.52 6.93 21.75
N VAL A 44 -12.75 7.46 21.65
CA VAL A 44 -13.21 8.56 22.52
C VAL A 44 -13.35 8.11 23.99
N ILE A 45 -13.83 6.89 24.23
CA ILE A 45 -14.05 6.36 25.59
C ILE A 45 -12.76 5.80 26.20
N LEU A 46 -11.98 5.03 25.43
CA LEU A 46 -10.75 4.36 25.87
C LEU A 46 -9.47 5.19 25.67
N GLY A 47 -9.57 6.45 25.23
CA GLY A 47 -8.44 7.37 25.03
C GLY A 47 -7.34 7.31 26.11
N PRO A 48 -7.64 7.38 27.42
CA PRO A 48 -6.60 7.31 28.44
C PRO A 48 -5.89 5.95 28.52
N ILE A 49 -6.58 4.85 28.20
CA ILE A 49 -6.01 3.49 28.22
C ILE A 49 -5.07 3.29 27.01
N VAL A 50 -5.44 3.84 25.84
CA VAL A 50 -4.63 3.78 24.63
C VAL A 50 -3.27 4.46 24.81
N GLY A 51 -3.19 5.49 25.66
CA GLY A 51 -1.94 6.19 26.00
C GLY A 51 -0.92 5.35 26.76
N PHE A 52 -1.33 4.25 27.40
CA PHE A 52 -0.42 3.35 28.12
C PHE A 52 0.19 2.26 27.22
N ILE A 53 -0.20 2.18 25.94
CA ILE A 53 0.30 1.15 25.04
C ILE A 53 1.81 1.37 24.80
N PRO A 54 2.68 0.41 25.17
CA PRO A 54 4.12 0.55 24.97
C PRO A 54 4.47 0.64 23.49
N MET A 55 5.42 1.52 23.15
CA MET A 55 5.91 1.69 21.78
C MET A 55 6.47 0.39 21.17
N ALA A 56 6.96 -0.53 22.01
CA ALA A 56 7.44 -1.85 21.58
C ALA A 56 6.34 -2.71 20.95
N VAL A 57 5.10 -2.64 21.45
CA VAL A 57 3.97 -3.40 20.91
C VAL A 57 3.55 -2.84 19.56
N LEU A 58 3.57 -1.52 19.39
CA LEU A 58 3.26 -0.88 18.12
C LEU A 58 4.31 -1.23 17.05
N ALA A 59 5.59 -1.23 17.42
CA ALA A 59 6.68 -1.61 16.52
C ALA A 59 6.56 -3.07 16.05
N SER A 60 6.24 -4.02 16.94
CA SER A 60 6.10 -5.43 16.57
C SER A 60 4.93 -5.66 15.61
N VAL A 61 3.82 -4.95 15.79
CA VAL A 61 2.68 -4.98 14.86
C VAL A 61 3.08 -4.43 13.49
N LEU A 62 3.81 -3.31 13.43
CA LEU A 62 4.28 -2.74 12.16
C LEU A 62 5.20 -3.70 11.41
N ILE A 63 6.16 -4.34 12.09
CA ILE A 63 7.05 -5.34 11.49
C ILE A 63 6.23 -6.52 10.93
N THR A 64 5.23 -6.98 11.68
CA THR A 64 4.34 -8.08 11.25
C THR A 64 3.56 -7.70 9.99
N ILE A 65 3.05 -6.46 9.90
CA ILE A 65 2.34 -5.99 8.70
C ILE A 65 3.30 -5.87 7.51
N SER A 66 4.52 -5.36 7.70
CA SER A 66 5.53 -5.30 6.65
C SER A 66 5.86 -6.69 6.11
N LEU A 67 6.11 -7.67 6.98
CA LEU A 67 6.39 -9.05 6.58
C LEU A 67 5.21 -9.70 5.84
N ASN A 68 3.98 -9.44 6.28
CA ASN A 68 2.78 -9.91 5.58
C ASN A 68 2.55 -9.23 4.22
N THR A 69 3.06 -8.00 4.04
CA THR A 69 2.97 -7.29 2.76
C THR A 69 3.94 -7.87 1.72
N PHE A 70 5.08 -8.39 2.17
CA PHE A 70 6.03 -9.10 1.30
C PHE A 70 5.54 -10.52 0.97
N ASP A 71 4.86 -10.69 -0.16
CA ASP A 71 4.53 -12.03 -0.67
C ASP A 71 5.77 -12.70 -1.26
N ARG A 72 6.19 -13.84 -0.68
CA ARG A 72 7.29 -14.66 -1.19
C ARG A 72 7.01 -15.25 -2.58
N ARG A 73 5.75 -15.29 -3.00
CA ARG A 73 5.36 -15.68 -4.37
C ARG A 73 5.78 -14.65 -5.41
N THR A 74 6.02 -13.40 -5.04
CA THR A 74 6.53 -12.38 -5.96
C THR A 74 7.85 -12.81 -6.59
N PHE A 75 8.71 -13.51 -5.85
CA PHE A 75 9.99 -13.99 -6.37
C PHE A 75 9.85 -15.06 -7.46
N LYS A 76 8.79 -15.88 -7.40
CA LYS A 76 8.48 -16.87 -8.45
C LYS A 76 7.91 -16.18 -9.69
N HIS A 77 6.95 -15.28 -9.49
CA HIS A 77 6.37 -14.50 -10.58
C HIS A 77 7.40 -13.60 -11.28
N LEU A 78 8.45 -13.16 -10.58
CA LEU A 78 9.51 -12.34 -11.15
C LEU A 78 10.33 -13.07 -12.22
N LYS A 79 10.40 -14.41 -12.16
CA LYS A 79 11.08 -15.24 -13.18
C LYS A 79 10.22 -15.48 -14.41
N GLU A 80 8.91 -15.52 -14.24
CA GLU A 80 7.94 -15.72 -15.33
C GLU A 80 7.53 -14.39 -15.99
N ALA A 81 7.71 -13.27 -15.27
CA ALA A 81 7.34 -11.95 -15.75
C ALA A 81 8.30 -11.43 -16.83
N PRO A 82 7.78 -10.66 -17.82
CA PRO A 82 8.61 -9.94 -18.77
C PRO A 82 9.64 -9.05 -18.06
N ILE A 83 10.91 -9.17 -18.50
CA ILE A 83 12.10 -8.54 -17.90
C ILE A 83 11.90 -7.03 -17.65
N LYS A 84 11.13 -6.35 -18.51
CA LYS A 84 10.84 -4.91 -18.41
C LYS A 84 10.14 -4.54 -17.09
N HIS A 85 9.14 -5.32 -16.68
CA HIS A 85 8.38 -5.04 -15.46
C HIS A 85 9.22 -5.30 -14.21
N SER A 86 10.06 -6.33 -14.28
CA SER A 86 11.02 -6.66 -13.22
C SER A 86 12.04 -5.53 -13.01
N ILE A 87 12.59 -4.96 -14.08
CA ILE A 87 13.53 -3.84 -14.02
C ILE A 87 12.89 -2.59 -13.39
N VAL A 88 11.69 -2.20 -13.83
CA VAL A 88 10.97 -1.03 -13.29
C VAL A 88 10.70 -1.22 -11.79
N MET A 89 10.28 -2.43 -11.39
CA MET A 89 10.10 -2.75 -9.98
C MET A 89 11.39 -2.59 -9.15
N PHE A 90 12.55 -3.03 -9.65
CA PHE A 90 13.81 -2.82 -8.93
C PHE A 90 14.21 -1.34 -8.87
N ILE A 91 13.99 -0.59 -9.95
CA ILE A 91 14.27 0.86 -9.99
C ILE A 91 13.43 1.58 -8.93
N THR A 92 12.13 1.31 -8.81
CA THR A 92 11.29 1.90 -7.74
C THR A 92 11.89 1.67 -6.36
N ILE A 93 12.26 0.42 -6.04
CA ILE A 93 12.80 0.04 -4.73
C ILE A 93 14.09 0.81 -4.45
N ILE A 94 15.03 0.85 -5.41
CA ILE A 94 16.31 1.54 -5.24
C ILE A 94 16.10 3.04 -5.04
N LEU A 95 15.27 3.68 -5.87
CA LEU A 95 15.00 5.12 -5.78
C LEU A 95 14.37 5.50 -4.44
N ILE A 96 13.42 4.70 -3.94
CA ILE A 96 12.78 4.93 -2.64
C ILE A 96 13.78 4.76 -1.50
N LEU A 97 14.61 3.72 -1.54
CA LEU A 97 15.62 3.45 -0.51
C LEU A 97 16.68 4.56 -0.43
N MET A 98 17.16 5.05 -1.58
CA MET A 98 18.16 6.13 -1.61
C MET A 98 17.58 7.48 -1.18
N SER A 99 16.35 7.78 -1.61
CA SER A 99 15.74 9.09 -1.37
C SER A 99 15.07 9.21 0.00
N HIS A 100 14.85 8.09 0.72
CA HIS A 100 14.04 8.01 1.94
C HIS A 100 12.65 8.68 1.82
N ASN A 101 12.16 8.88 0.59
CA ASN A 101 10.93 9.59 0.28
C ASN A 101 10.17 8.86 -0.81
N LEU A 102 9.01 8.33 -0.44
CA LEU A 102 8.15 7.54 -1.32
C LEU A 102 7.62 8.37 -2.50
N ALA A 103 7.32 9.66 -2.28
CA ALA A 103 6.71 10.50 -3.31
C ALA A 103 7.67 10.76 -4.47
N ILE A 104 8.92 11.10 -4.16
CA ILE A 104 9.96 11.36 -5.17
C ILE A 104 10.25 10.08 -5.96
N GLY A 105 10.33 8.94 -5.27
CA GLY A 105 10.56 7.63 -5.91
C GLY A 105 9.49 7.30 -6.94
N VAL A 106 8.21 7.49 -6.61
CA VAL A 106 7.08 7.20 -7.53
C VAL A 106 7.04 8.15 -8.73
N VAL A 107 7.34 9.43 -8.54
CA VAL A 107 7.33 10.42 -9.64
C VAL A 107 8.42 10.10 -10.65
N ILE A 108 9.65 9.86 -10.19
CA ILE A 108 10.79 9.53 -11.07
C ILE A 108 10.53 8.20 -11.77
N ASP A 109 10.06 7.19 -11.05
CA ASP A 109 9.74 5.89 -11.64
C ASP A 109 8.69 5.99 -12.75
N THR A 110 7.58 6.69 -12.50
CA THR A 110 6.51 6.87 -13.49
C THR A 110 7.06 7.49 -14.78
N LEU A 111 7.97 8.46 -14.64
CA LEU A 111 8.62 9.13 -15.77
C LEU A 111 9.53 8.16 -16.56
N ILE A 112 10.35 7.36 -15.86
CA ILE A 112 11.19 6.32 -16.46
C ILE A 112 10.33 5.27 -17.18
N TYR A 113 9.25 4.81 -16.56
CA TYR A 113 8.31 3.84 -17.14
C TYR A 113 7.74 4.35 -18.47
N TYR A 114 7.27 5.60 -18.52
CA TYR A 114 6.76 6.19 -19.76
C TYR A 114 7.82 6.31 -20.85
N VAL A 115 9.06 6.69 -20.50
CA VAL A 115 10.18 6.78 -21.46
C VAL A 115 10.53 5.41 -22.04
N ILE A 116 10.65 4.38 -21.20
CA ILE A 116 10.94 3.00 -21.64
C ILE A 116 9.81 2.49 -22.55
N HIS A 117 8.55 2.71 -22.15
CA HIS A 117 7.39 2.33 -22.95
C HIS A 117 7.34 3.07 -24.30
N PHE A 118 7.66 4.37 -24.31
CA PHE A 118 7.69 5.19 -25.53
C PHE A 118 8.81 4.77 -26.49
N ILE A 119 10.02 4.50 -25.98
CA ILE A 119 11.13 3.99 -26.80
C ILE A 119 10.76 2.62 -27.40
N PHE A 120 10.08 1.76 -26.64
CA PHE A 120 9.67 0.44 -27.12
C PHE A 120 8.53 0.53 -28.15
N THR A 121 7.54 1.43 -27.98
CA THR A 121 6.49 1.62 -28.98
C THR A 121 7.05 2.14 -30.31
N LYS A 122 8.14 2.91 -30.26
CA LYS A 122 8.87 3.36 -31.46
C LYS A 122 9.77 2.27 -32.08
N LYS A 123 10.19 1.26 -31.29
CA LYS A 123 11.05 0.14 -31.72
C LYS A 123 10.25 -1.01 -32.37
N GLY A 124 9.22 -0.67 -33.14
CA GLY A 124 8.58 -1.54 -34.12
C GLY A 124 7.43 -2.41 -33.61
N ARG A 125 6.26 -2.25 -34.23
CA ARG A 125 5.70 -3.38 -34.98
C ARG A 125 6.57 -3.58 -36.23
N PRO A 126 7.33 -4.67 -36.34
CA PRO A 126 7.44 -5.39 -37.60
C PRO A 126 6.29 -6.40 -37.67
N SER A 127 5.69 -6.45 -38.86
CA SER A 127 4.62 -7.31 -39.33
C SER A 127 4.87 -8.82 -39.17
N LEU A 128 3.75 -9.54 -38.98
CA LEU A 128 3.49 -11.00 -38.96
C LEU A 128 3.45 -11.65 -37.57
#